data_AF-Q8ZZT1-F1
#
_entry.id   AF-Q8ZZT1-F1
#
_cell.length_a   1.000
_cell.length_b   1.000
_cell.length_c   1.000
_cell.angle_alpha   90.00
_cell.angle_beta   90.00
_cell.angle_gamma   90.00
#
_symmetry.space_group_name_H-M   'P 1'
#
loop_
_entity.id
_entity.type
_entity.pdbx_description
1 polymer ?
#
loop_
_entity_poly.entity_id
_entity_poly.type
_entity_poly.pdbx_seq_one_letter_code
_entity_poly.pdbx_strand_id
1 'polypeptide(L)'
;MRISDTSNICVYLVEGDDDEAALTQQCDLKRPDVPLVQSSKILNIIEGHLGKYLRLIRRGRSPIKKYVDGQTIVLVVKFAQGASHRQIANFLKEKRDKLSEYVQCIFLIFDCDAPAEQCSKFNDVSSLLECEEYRPCCSMSARYGLCYKIRILALAPKLENTPLCNCICCSKC
;
A
#
# COMPACT_ATOMS: atom_id res chain seq x y z
N MET A 1 -31.11 2.36 -2.60
CA MET A 1 -29.99 3.01 -3.31
C MET A 1 -28.73 2.20 -2.97
N ARG A 2 -28.30 1.31 -3.87
CA ARG A 2 -27.14 0.44 -3.64
C ARG A 2 -25.88 1.31 -3.81
N ILE A 3 -25.12 1.49 -2.74
CA ILE A 3 -23.77 2.02 -2.81
C ILE A 3 -22.93 0.90 -3.44
N SER A 4 -22.77 0.94 -4.76
CA SER A 4 -21.86 0.06 -5.51
C SER A 4 -20.49 0.70 -5.73
N ASP A 5 -20.16 1.75 -4.98
CA ASP A 5 -18.93 2.54 -5.15
C ASP A 5 -17.71 1.95 -4.41
N THR A 6 -17.82 0.73 -3.86
CA THR A 6 -16.74 0.07 -3.08
C THR A 6 -15.63 -0.56 -3.93
N SER A 7 -15.60 -0.28 -5.25
CA SER A 7 -14.72 -0.98 -6.20
C SER A 7 -13.49 -0.19 -6.65
N ASN A 8 -13.43 1.12 -6.40
CA ASN A 8 -12.44 2.01 -7.02
C ASN A 8 -11.56 2.73 -5.97
N ILE A 9 -11.22 2.06 -4.87
CA ILE A 9 -10.29 2.61 -3.87
C ILE A 9 -9.16 1.62 -3.61
N CYS A 10 -7.92 2.09 -3.72
CA CYS A 10 -6.75 1.36 -3.26
C CYS A 10 -6.11 2.05 -2.06
N VAL A 11 -5.43 1.25 -1.23
CA VAL A 11 -4.59 1.75 -0.15
C VAL A 11 -3.15 1.28 -0.37
N TYR A 12 -2.19 2.20 -0.32
CA TYR A 12 -0.77 1.91 -0.27
C TYR A 12 -0.23 2.25 1.11
N LEU A 13 0.45 1.29 1.73
CA LEU A 13 1.24 1.45 2.94
C LEU A 13 2.71 1.51 2.53
N VAL A 14 3.37 2.65 2.78
CA VAL A 14 4.78 2.90 2.38
C VAL A 14 5.65 3.29 3.59
N GLU A 15 6.93 2.91 3.56
CA GLU A 15 7.89 3.09 4.66
C GLU A 15 8.51 4.52 4.67
N GLY A 16 8.65 5.16 3.50
CA GLY A 16 9.30 6.47 3.37
C GLY A 16 8.66 7.47 2.40
N ASP A 17 9.24 8.68 2.37
CA ASP A 17 8.89 9.76 1.43
C ASP A 17 9.38 9.45 0.01
N ASP A 18 10.55 8.81 -0.11
CA ASP A 18 11.14 8.39 -1.38
C ASP A 18 10.23 7.36 -2.09
N ASP A 19 9.68 6.39 -1.34
CA ASP A 19 8.76 5.38 -1.87
C ASP A 19 7.46 5.98 -2.40
N GLU A 20 6.94 6.99 -1.72
CA GLU A 20 5.75 7.69 -2.19
C GLU A 20 6.04 8.40 -3.52
N ALA A 21 7.14 9.14 -3.60
CA ALA A 21 7.50 9.87 -4.82
C ALA A 21 7.68 8.90 -5.99
N ALA A 22 8.43 7.82 -5.76
CA ALA A 22 8.66 6.78 -6.77
C ALA A 22 7.36 6.08 -7.19
N LEU A 23 6.46 5.76 -6.24
CA LEU A 23 5.15 5.19 -6.54
C LEU A 23 4.31 6.15 -7.41
N THR A 24 4.28 7.44 -7.06
CA THR A 24 3.50 8.42 -7.84
C THR A 24 4.03 8.58 -9.25
N GLN A 25 5.35 8.49 -9.45
CA GLN A 25 5.96 8.54 -10.76
C GLN A 25 5.70 7.27 -11.57
N GLN A 26 5.92 6.09 -10.99
CA GLN A 26 5.79 4.82 -11.71
C GLN A 26 4.35 4.53 -12.14
N CYS A 27 3.36 4.94 -11.34
CA CYS A 27 1.96 4.72 -11.62
C CYS A 27 1.23 5.94 -12.20
N ASP A 28 1.95 6.98 -12.62
CA ASP A 28 1.38 8.26 -13.11
C ASP A 28 0.24 8.78 -12.21
N LEU A 29 0.44 8.71 -10.89
CA LEU A 29 -0.59 9.08 -9.92
C LEU A 29 -0.76 10.60 -9.89
N LYS A 30 -1.99 11.05 -10.10
CA LYS A 30 -2.32 12.49 -10.15
C LYS A 30 -2.96 12.94 -8.86
N ARG A 31 -2.79 14.22 -8.52
CA ARG A 31 -3.61 14.82 -7.46
C ARG A 31 -5.04 14.93 -7.97
N PRO A 32 -6.05 14.71 -7.12
CA PRO A 32 -7.43 14.85 -7.52
C PRO A 32 -7.71 16.32 -7.90
N ASP A 33 -8.22 16.54 -9.12
CA ASP A 33 -8.54 17.88 -9.65
C ASP A 33 -9.69 18.55 -8.90
N VAL A 34 -10.57 17.76 -8.28
CA VAL A 34 -11.69 18.20 -7.46
C VAL A 34 -11.65 17.52 -6.09
N PRO A 35 -12.12 18.20 -5.02
CA PRO A 35 -12.23 17.57 -3.71
C PRO A 35 -13.12 16.32 -3.79
N LEU A 36 -12.69 15.21 -3.20
CA LEU A 36 -13.39 13.92 -3.20
C LEU A 36 -14.62 13.91 -2.29
N VAL A 37 -15.46 14.94 -2.37
CA VAL A 37 -16.60 15.19 -1.47
C VAL A 37 -17.61 14.04 -1.51
N GLN A 38 -17.87 13.48 -2.69
CA GLN A 38 -18.80 12.36 -2.87
C GLN A 38 -18.31 11.10 -2.16
N SER A 39 -17.01 10.85 -2.14
CA SER A 39 -16.39 9.71 -1.47
C SER A 39 -16.09 9.97 0.01
N SER A 40 -16.34 11.17 0.53
CA SER A 40 -15.90 11.61 1.86
C SER A 40 -16.35 10.71 3.01
N LYS A 41 -17.58 10.15 2.95
CA LYS A 41 -18.08 9.22 3.97
C LYS A 41 -17.29 7.90 3.99
N ILE A 42 -17.10 7.29 2.82
CA ILE A 42 -16.35 6.03 2.68
C ILE A 42 -14.89 6.26 3.07
N LEU A 43 -14.30 7.37 2.60
CA LEU A 43 -12.95 7.76 2.98
C LEU A 43 -12.83 7.86 4.50
N ASN A 44 -13.72 8.59 5.18
CA ASN A 44 -13.68 8.69 6.65
C ASN A 44 -13.78 7.34 7.37
N ILE A 45 -14.54 6.37 6.84
CA ILE A 45 -14.60 5.00 7.37
C ILE A 45 -13.25 4.31 7.21
N ILE A 46 -12.66 4.36 6.02
CA ILE A 46 -11.33 3.80 5.74
C ILE A 46 -10.29 4.45 6.65
N GLU A 47 -10.26 5.78 6.76
CA GLU A 47 -9.33 6.51 7.64
C GLU A 47 -9.52 6.08 9.11
N GLY A 48 -10.76 5.83 9.54
CA GLY A 48 -11.09 5.30 10.86
C GLY A 48 -10.54 3.90 11.12
N HIS A 49 -10.63 3.01 10.13
CA HIS A 49 -10.06 1.66 10.21
C HIS A 49 -8.53 1.66 10.18
N LEU A 50 -7.92 2.55 9.38
CA LEU A 50 -6.47 2.74 9.32
C LEU A 50 -5.92 3.37 10.62
N GLY A 51 -6.71 4.18 11.32
CA GLY A 51 -6.56 4.48 12.75
C GLY A 51 -5.24 5.15 13.19
N LYS A 52 -4.84 4.93 14.45
CA LYS A 52 -3.65 5.52 15.12
C LYS A 52 -2.30 5.08 14.53
N TYR A 53 -2.23 3.99 13.75
CA TYR A 53 -0.96 3.47 13.21
C TYR A 53 -0.43 4.26 12.00
N LEU A 54 -1.30 5.08 11.38
CA LEU A 54 -0.97 6.18 10.46
C LEU A 54 -0.19 7.34 11.10
N ARG A 55 -0.11 7.35 12.43
CA ARG A 55 0.44 8.46 13.20
C ARG A 55 1.54 7.90 14.07
N LEU A 56 2.80 8.07 13.65
CA LEU A 56 3.96 8.30 14.54
C LEU A 56 5.22 8.44 13.67
N ILE A 57 5.33 9.57 12.97
CA ILE A 57 6.66 10.17 12.75
C ILE A 57 6.86 11.11 13.93
N ARG A 58 8.05 11.07 14.53
CA ARG A 58 8.47 11.56 15.87
C ARG A 58 7.83 12.83 16.47
N ARG A 59 7.12 13.71 15.72
CA ARG A 59 6.44 14.93 16.22
C ARG A 59 5.18 15.37 15.45
N GLY A 60 4.39 14.47 14.84
CA GLY A 60 3.16 14.92 14.17
C GLY A 60 2.29 13.83 13.53
N ARG A 61 1.09 14.23 13.10
CA ARG A 61 0.18 13.40 12.28
C ARG A 61 0.63 13.51 10.81
N SER A 62 1.05 12.40 10.18
CA SER A 62 1.20 12.39 8.73
C SER A 62 -0.19 12.19 8.11
N PRO A 63 -0.68 13.11 7.26
CA PRO A 63 -1.99 12.96 6.64
C PRO A 63 -1.97 11.82 5.61
N ILE A 64 -3.10 11.11 5.47
CA ILE A 64 -3.34 10.22 4.33
C ILE A 64 -3.34 11.09 3.08
N LYS A 65 -2.42 10.80 2.16
CA LYS A 65 -2.35 11.48 0.88
C LYS A 65 -3.26 10.79 -0.11
N LYS A 66 -3.88 11.59 -0.98
CA LYS A 66 -4.94 11.17 -1.87
C LYS A 66 -4.52 11.49 -3.29
N TYR A 67 -4.57 10.48 -4.15
CA TYR A 67 -4.23 10.53 -5.55
C TYR A 67 -5.33 9.86 -6.38
N VAL A 68 -5.21 9.94 -7.69
CA VAL A 68 -6.07 9.25 -8.66
C VAL A 68 -5.23 8.50 -9.70
N ASP A 69 -5.68 7.30 -10.03
CA ASP A 69 -5.22 6.47 -11.16
C ASP A 69 -6.44 6.16 -12.02
N GLY A 70 -6.64 6.93 -13.10
CA GLY A 70 -7.89 6.88 -13.89
C GLY A 70 -9.12 7.24 -13.03
N GLN A 71 -10.01 6.26 -12.83
CA GLN A 71 -11.20 6.39 -11.98
C GLN A 71 -11.01 5.87 -10.56
N THR A 72 -9.81 5.37 -10.24
CA THR A 72 -9.49 4.77 -8.95
C THR A 72 -8.89 5.81 -8.01
N ILE A 73 -9.45 5.92 -6.82
CA ILE A 73 -8.90 6.73 -5.73
C ILE A 73 -7.77 5.95 -5.09
N VAL A 74 -6.61 6.58 -4.98
CA VAL A 74 -5.42 5.99 -4.39
C VAL A 74 -5.11 6.69 -3.08
N LEU A 75 -5.15 5.94 -1.98
CA LEU A 75 -4.80 6.43 -0.66
C LEU A 75 -3.38 5.99 -0.32
N VAL A 76 -2.45 6.94 -0.19
CA VAL A 76 -1.08 6.65 0.23
C VAL A 76 -0.92 7.01 1.70
N VAL A 77 -0.53 6.00 2.46
CA VAL A 77 -0.41 6.01 3.91
C VAL A 77 1.02 5.68 4.27
N LYS A 78 1.67 6.61 4.96
CA LYS A 78 2.98 6.37 5.58
C LYS A 78 2.79 5.66 6.89
N PHE A 79 3.51 4.57 7.10
CA PHE A 79 3.62 3.95 8.42
C PHE A 79 4.89 4.41 9.12
N ALA A 80 4.91 4.29 10.45
CA ALA A 80 6.05 4.70 11.26
C ALA A 80 7.26 3.81 10.99
N GLN A 81 8.42 4.40 10.65
CA GLN A 81 9.72 3.70 10.58
C GLN A 81 10.12 2.98 11.89
N GLY A 82 9.46 3.29 13.01
CA GLY A 82 9.66 2.62 14.30
C GLY A 82 8.70 1.45 14.59
N ALA A 83 7.66 1.23 13.78
CA ALA A 83 6.78 0.08 13.91
C ALA A 83 7.46 -1.14 13.27
N SER A 84 7.47 -2.28 13.96
CA SER A 84 8.03 -3.49 13.37
C SER A 84 7.11 -4.00 12.25
N HIS A 85 7.68 -4.56 11.19
CA HIS A 85 6.94 -5.15 10.07
C HIS A 85 5.92 -6.21 10.54
N ARG A 86 6.21 -6.91 11.64
CA ARG A 86 5.26 -7.83 12.30
C ARG A 86 4.03 -7.11 12.87
N GLN A 87 4.18 -5.92 13.45
CA GLN A 87 3.04 -5.12 13.90
C GLN A 87 2.16 -4.70 12.72
N ILE A 88 2.77 -4.33 11.58
CA ILE A 88 2.04 -3.99 10.36
C ILE A 88 1.28 -5.20 9.81
N ALA A 89 1.95 -6.36 9.73
CA ALA A 89 1.33 -7.61 9.28
C ALA A 89 0.15 -8.00 10.18
N ASN A 90 0.30 -7.94 11.51
CA ASN A 90 -0.78 -8.23 12.45
C ASN A 90 -1.94 -7.23 12.34
N PHE A 91 -1.64 -5.94 12.17
CA PHE A 91 -2.65 -4.92 11.93
C PHE A 91 -3.45 -5.22 10.65
N LEU A 92 -2.74 -5.51 9.55
CA LEU A 92 -3.38 -5.88 8.29
C LEU A 92 -4.20 -7.16 8.44
N LYS A 93 -3.70 -8.17 9.15
CA LYS A 93 -4.47 -9.41 9.43
C LYS A 93 -5.76 -9.12 10.17
N GLU A 94 -5.76 -8.18 11.13
CA GLU A 94 -6.94 -7.80 11.92
C GLU A 94 -7.93 -6.92 11.12
N LYS A 95 -7.43 -6.02 10.28
CA LYS A 95 -8.26 -5.01 9.60
C LYS A 95 -8.61 -5.35 8.16
N ARG A 96 -7.93 -6.29 7.51
CA ARG A 96 -8.08 -6.59 6.07
C ARG A 96 -9.53 -6.87 5.69
N ASP A 97 -10.26 -7.66 6.47
CA ASP A 97 -11.62 -8.06 6.12
C ASP A 97 -12.54 -6.84 6.09
N LYS A 98 -12.45 -5.99 7.12
CA LYS A 98 -13.21 -4.73 7.20
C LYS A 98 -12.81 -3.74 6.11
N LEU A 99 -11.51 -3.61 5.84
CA LEU A 99 -11.03 -2.74 4.76
C LEU A 99 -11.50 -3.26 3.39
N SER A 100 -11.53 -4.58 3.19
CA SER A 100 -11.92 -5.22 1.91
C SER A 100 -13.36 -4.97 1.49
N GLU A 101 -14.23 -4.54 2.42
CA GLU A 101 -15.57 -4.07 2.12
C GLU A 101 -15.58 -2.74 1.35
N TYR A 102 -14.51 -1.94 1.47
CA TYR A 102 -14.42 -0.57 0.92
C TYR A 102 -13.28 -0.37 -0.07
N VAL A 103 -12.29 -1.25 -0.07
CA VAL A 103 -11.08 -1.14 -0.90
C VAL A 103 -10.94 -2.33 -1.83
N GLN A 104 -10.53 -2.04 -3.06
CA GLN A 104 -10.22 -3.03 -4.08
C GLN A 104 -8.98 -3.83 -3.70
N CYS A 105 -7.94 -3.12 -3.25
CA CYS A 105 -6.62 -3.66 -2.95
C CYS A 105 -5.91 -2.88 -1.84
N ILE A 106 -5.08 -3.59 -1.08
CA ILE A 106 -4.12 -3.02 -0.16
C ILE A 106 -2.72 -3.41 -0.63
N PHE A 107 -1.85 -2.43 -0.85
CA PHE A 107 -0.44 -2.62 -1.15
C PHE A 107 0.38 -2.30 0.08
N LEU A 108 1.33 -3.18 0.40
CA LEU A 108 2.37 -2.94 1.39
C LEU A 108 3.71 -2.91 0.67
N ILE A 109 4.38 -1.76 0.68
CA ILE A 109 5.66 -1.54 0.03
C ILE A 109 6.70 -1.20 1.10
N PHE A 110 7.83 -1.89 1.07
CA PHE A 110 8.98 -1.58 1.93
C PHE A 110 10.30 -1.88 1.22
N ASP A 111 11.34 -1.19 1.70
CA ASP A 111 12.71 -1.37 1.22
C ASP A 111 13.39 -2.55 1.93
N CYS A 112 14.22 -3.28 1.17
CA CYS A 112 15.07 -4.34 1.66
C CYS A 112 16.54 -3.91 1.64
N ASP A 113 17.21 -4.06 2.78
CA ASP A 113 18.66 -3.80 2.93
C ASP A 113 19.55 -4.91 2.32
N ALA A 114 18.93 -5.91 1.69
CA ALA A 114 19.54 -7.10 1.10
C ALA A 114 18.84 -7.42 -0.24
N PRO A 115 19.41 -8.26 -1.12
CA PRO A 115 18.73 -8.71 -2.33
C PRO A 115 17.30 -9.16 -2.03
N ALA A 116 16.34 -8.84 -2.91
CA ALA A 116 14.92 -9.00 -2.62
C ALA A 116 14.54 -10.44 -2.23
N GLU A 117 15.19 -11.44 -2.82
CA GLU A 117 15.07 -12.88 -2.49
C GLU A 117 15.42 -13.19 -1.03
N GLN A 118 16.39 -12.47 -0.46
CA GLN A 118 16.88 -12.66 0.91
C GLN A 118 16.21 -11.71 1.91
N CYS A 119 15.17 -10.99 1.49
CA CYS A 119 14.53 -10.00 2.34
C CYS A 119 13.75 -10.66 3.50
N SER A 120 14.34 -10.63 4.69
CA SER A 120 13.75 -11.18 5.91
C SER A 120 12.41 -10.53 6.27
N LYS A 121 12.29 -9.22 6.05
CA LYS A 121 11.03 -8.47 6.20
C LYS A 121 9.91 -9.09 5.36
N PHE A 122 10.18 -9.41 4.10
CA PHE A 122 9.21 -10.05 3.21
C PHE A 122 8.81 -11.42 3.71
N ASN A 123 9.78 -12.26 4.08
CA ASN A 123 9.49 -13.60 4.60
C ASN A 123 8.58 -13.55 5.84
N ASP A 124 8.89 -12.67 6.80
CA ASP A 124 8.11 -12.52 8.03
C ASP A 124 6.68 -12.06 7.73
N VAL A 125 6.50 -11.01 6.92
CA VAL A 125 5.18 -10.47 6.60
C VAL A 125 4.37 -11.46 5.77
N SER A 126 4.98 -12.06 4.74
CA SER A 126 4.32 -13.02 3.86
C SER A 126 3.87 -14.27 4.61
N SER A 127 4.66 -14.74 5.57
CA SER A 127 4.27 -15.86 6.44
C SER A 127 3.09 -15.50 7.35
N LEU A 128 3.12 -14.33 8.00
CA LEU A 128 2.06 -13.90 8.93
C LEU A 128 0.71 -13.67 8.22
N LEU A 129 0.77 -13.16 6.99
CA LEU A 129 -0.39 -12.88 6.15
C LEU A 129 -0.84 -14.07 5.29
N GLU A 130 -0.12 -15.20 5.35
CA GLU A 130 -0.41 -16.43 4.62
C GLU A 130 -0.48 -16.19 3.10
N CYS A 131 0.55 -15.54 2.56
CA CYS A 131 0.62 -15.16 1.16
C CYS A 131 1.15 -16.29 0.29
N GLU A 132 0.64 -16.37 -0.94
CA GLU A 132 1.25 -17.15 -2.00
C GLU A 132 2.36 -16.32 -2.65
N GLU A 133 3.56 -16.90 -2.77
CA GLU A 133 4.70 -16.25 -3.43
C GLU A 133 4.49 -16.27 -4.94
N TYR A 134 4.48 -15.09 -5.57
CA TYR A 134 4.27 -14.98 -7.02
C TYR A 134 5.56 -14.58 -7.74
N ARG A 135 5.82 -15.23 -8.89
CA ARG A 135 6.95 -15.02 -9.81
C ARG A 135 6.91 -13.61 -10.48
N PRO A 136 8.02 -13.14 -11.09
CA PRO A 136 8.47 -11.75 -10.99
C PRO A 136 7.53 -10.76 -11.68
N CYS A 137 7.00 -9.84 -10.90
CA CYS A 137 6.19 -8.73 -11.38
C CYS A 137 7.05 -7.49 -11.75
N CYS A 138 8.17 -7.31 -11.05
CA CYS A 138 9.23 -6.39 -11.42
C CYS A 138 10.41 -7.20 -11.97
N SER A 139 11.41 -6.57 -12.59
CA SER A 139 12.73 -7.20 -12.81
C SER A 139 13.26 -7.83 -11.50
N MET A 140 14.29 -8.70 -11.55
CA MET A 140 14.83 -9.46 -10.39
C MET A 140 15.21 -8.63 -9.13
N SER A 141 15.04 -7.32 -9.20
CA SER A 141 15.15 -6.31 -8.15
C SER A 141 14.02 -6.29 -7.13
N ALA A 142 12.93 -7.06 -7.30
CA ALA A 142 11.81 -7.05 -6.36
C ALA A 142 11.25 -8.43 -6.08
N ARG A 143 10.72 -8.60 -4.87
CA ARG A 143 9.98 -9.79 -4.45
C ARG A 143 8.53 -9.40 -4.17
N TYR A 144 7.62 -10.19 -4.72
CA TYR A 144 6.20 -9.89 -4.71
C TYR A 144 5.41 -11.05 -4.10
N GLY A 145 4.50 -10.72 -3.19
CA GLY A 145 3.62 -11.67 -2.51
C GLY A 145 2.17 -11.28 -2.70
N LEU A 146 1.32 -12.27 -2.98
CA LEU A 146 -0.12 -12.07 -3.06
C LEU A 146 -0.80 -12.82 -1.91
N CYS A 147 -1.49 -12.09 -1.06
CA CYS A 147 -2.32 -12.61 0.01
C CYS A 147 -3.76 -12.17 -0.24
N TYR A 148 -4.71 -12.71 0.53
CA TYR A 148 -6.11 -12.29 0.41
C TYR A 148 -6.26 -10.76 0.52
N LYS A 149 -6.57 -10.11 -0.62
CA LYS A 149 -6.73 -8.65 -0.81
C LYS A 149 -5.50 -7.79 -0.49
N ILE A 150 -4.36 -8.40 -0.17
CA ILE A 150 -3.11 -7.71 0.16
C ILE A 150 -2.03 -8.10 -0.85
N ARG A 151 -1.33 -7.10 -1.35
CA ARG A 151 -0.15 -7.24 -2.22
C ARG A 151 1.05 -6.72 -1.47
N ILE A 152 2.09 -7.53 -1.37
CA ILE A 152 3.34 -7.15 -0.70
C ILE A 152 4.40 -6.97 -1.76
N LEU A 153 5.12 -5.86 -1.69
CA LEU A 153 6.25 -5.59 -2.54
C LEU A 153 7.47 -5.23 -1.68
N ALA A 154 8.54 -5.98 -1.91
CA ALA A 154 9.81 -5.84 -1.24
C ALA A 154 10.89 -5.54 -2.28
N LEU A 155 11.63 -4.45 -2.10
CA LEU A 155 12.47 -3.88 -3.16
C LEU A 155 13.95 -3.87 -2.77
N ALA A 156 14.81 -4.29 -3.70
CA ALA A 156 16.26 -4.12 -3.65
C ALA A 156 16.83 -4.00 -5.07
N PRO A 157 17.18 -2.79 -5.56
CA PRO A 157 17.33 -1.53 -4.83
C PRO A 157 15.99 -0.80 -4.53
N LYS A 158 16.03 0.35 -3.85
CA LYS A 158 14.87 1.23 -3.56
C LYS A 158 13.93 1.41 -4.76
N LEU A 159 12.66 1.72 -4.52
CA LEU A 159 11.65 1.87 -5.58
C LEU A 159 12.06 2.85 -6.68
N GLU A 160 12.66 3.99 -6.31
CA GLU A 160 13.15 5.03 -7.25
C GLU A 160 14.23 4.52 -8.23
N ASN A 161 14.97 3.47 -7.83
CA ASN A 161 16.04 2.85 -8.61
C ASN A 161 15.61 1.53 -9.26
N THR A 162 14.34 1.16 -9.11
CA THR A 162 13.79 -0.08 -9.66
C THR A 162 13.23 0.19 -11.05
N PRO A 163 13.55 -0.62 -12.08
CA PRO A 163 12.90 -0.54 -13.38
C PRO A 163 11.37 -0.62 -13.25
N LEU A 164 10.63 -0.01 -14.19
CA LEU A 164 9.16 0.07 -14.18
C LEU A 164 8.51 -1.24 -13.72
N CYS A 165 7.82 -1.18 -12.57
CA CYS A 165 7.16 -2.33 -12.01
C CYS A 165 5.64 -2.25 -12.19
N ASN A 166 5.13 -2.78 -13.28
CA ASN A 166 3.75 -2.52 -13.69
C ASN A 166 2.68 -3.13 -12.76
N CYS A 167 2.96 -4.19 -12.01
CA CYS A 167 1.92 -4.81 -11.16
C CYS A 167 1.62 -4.06 -9.87
N ILE A 168 2.41 -3.03 -9.55
CA ILE A 168 2.26 -2.26 -8.30
C ILE A 168 1.16 -1.21 -8.42
N CYS A 169 0.69 -0.91 -9.64
CA CYS A 169 -0.31 0.12 -9.89
C CYS A 169 -1.73 -0.40 -9.71
N CYS A 170 -2.63 0.46 -9.25
CA CYS A 170 -4.03 0.12 -8.95
C CYS A 170 -4.81 -0.38 -10.15
N SER A 171 -4.52 0.12 -11.33
CA SER A 171 -5.05 -0.42 -12.59
C SER A 171 -4.78 -1.91 -12.83
N LYS A 172 -3.91 -2.55 -12.03
CA LYS A 172 -3.62 -4.00 -12.07
C LYS A 172 -4.26 -4.78 -10.92
N CYS A 173 -5.11 -4.13 -10.15
CA CYS A 173 -6.14 -4.74 -9.34
C CYS A 173 -7.43 -4.89 -10.15
#